data_AF-A0A225DHJ5-F1
#
_entry.id   AF-A0A225DHJ5-F1
#
_cell.length_a   1.000
_cell.length_b   1.000
_cell.length_c   1.000
_cell.angle_alpha   90.00
_cell.angle_beta   90.00
_cell.angle_gamma   90.00
#
_symmetry.space_group_name_H-M   'P 1'
#
loop_
_entity.id
_entity.type
_entity.pdbx_description
1 polymer ?
#
loop_
_entity_poly.entity_id
_entity_poly.type
_entity_poly.pdbx_seq_one_letter_code
_entity_poly.pdbx_strand_id
1 'polypeptide(L)' 'MQPGPIDTDLNPAAGDWAIPQKAGTSHDRYGTVDDVAALVAFIAGPESSYITAANLTVDGGTTA' A
#
# COMPACT_ATOMS: atom_id res chain seq x y z
N MET A 1 -3.22 6.07 -7.24
CA MET A 1 -2.97 5.01 -6.24
C MET A 1 -2.64 5.63 -4.90
N GLN A 2 -3.06 5.02 -3.80
CA GLN A 2 -2.86 5.56 -2.45
C GLN A 2 -2.35 4.42 -1.54
N PRO A 3 -1.01 4.29 -1.38
CA PRO A 3 -0.44 3.30 -0.47
C PRO A 3 -0.60 3.72 0.99
N GLY A 4 -0.64 2.72 1.87
CA GLY A 4 -0.51 2.88 3.32
C GLY A 4 0.97 2.84 3.77
N PRO A 5 1.26 2.42 5.02
CA PRO A 5 2.62 2.18 5.46
C PRO A 5 3.28 1.05 4.66
N ILE A 6 4.34 1.37 3.91
CA ILE A 6 5.11 0.41 3.11
C ILE A 6 6.52 0.27 3.69
N ASP A 7 6.97 -0.97 3.84
CA ASP A 7 8.31 -1.30 4.33
C ASP A 7 9.36 -0.91 3.27
N THR A 8 10.16 0.09 3.60
CA THR A 8 11.25 0.61 2.76
C THR A 8 12.41 1.03 3.65
N ASP A 9 13.60 1.24 3.08
CA ASP A 9 14.75 1.70 3.86
C ASP A 9 14.49 3.01 4.63
N LEU A 10 13.66 3.92 4.07
CA LEU A 10 13.30 5.19 4.69
C LEU A 10 12.04 5.13 5.58
N ASN A 11 11.28 4.05 5.48
CA ASN A 11 10.09 3.79 6.31
C ASN A 11 10.09 2.30 6.71
N PRO A 12 11.03 1.88 7.57
CA PRO A 12 11.17 0.49 7.93
C PRO A 12 9.97 0.04 8.77
N ALA A 13 9.52 -1.21 8.59
CA ALA A 13 8.47 -1.84 9.41
C ALA A 13 8.91 -2.18 10.85
N ALA A 14 9.96 -1.51 11.34
CA ALA A 14 10.64 -1.71 12.60
C ALA A 14 10.77 -0.39 13.38
N GLY A 15 11.01 -0.51 14.69
CA GLY A 15 11.10 0.64 15.60
C GLY A 15 9.76 1.08 16.17
N ASP A 16 9.81 2.00 17.14
CA ASP A 16 8.64 2.37 17.96
C ASP A 16 7.52 2.99 17.12
N TRP A 17 7.87 3.75 16.08
CA TRP A 17 6.89 4.35 15.15
C TRP A 17 6.21 3.34 14.22
N ALA A 18 6.74 2.13 14.06
CA ALA A 18 6.09 1.09 13.29
C ALA A 18 4.95 0.40 14.04
N ILE A 19 4.99 0.40 15.38
CA ILE A 19 3.97 -0.22 16.23
C ILE A 19 2.57 0.40 16.00
N PRO A 20 2.37 1.73 16.16
CA PRO A 20 1.06 2.33 15.94
C PRO A 20 0.63 2.27 14.47
N GLN A 21 1.58 2.29 13.52
CA GLN A 21 1.26 2.20 12.09
C GLN A 21 0.74 0.80 11.71
N LYS A 22 1.35 -0.28 12.23
CA LYS A 22 0.85 -1.65 12.02
C LYS A 22 -0.54 -1.83 12.61
N ALA A 23 -0.73 -1.40 13.86
CA ALA A 23 -2.01 -1.48 14.55
C ALA A 23 -3.13 -0.67 13.86
N GLY A 24 -2.78 0.35 13.08
CA GLY A 24 -3.71 1.11 12.25
C GLY A 24 -4.13 0.40 10.96
N THR A 25 -3.39 -0.63 10.52
CA THR A 25 -3.80 -1.48 9.41
C THR A 25 -4.71 -2.61 9.89
N SER A 26 -5.65 -3.04 9.06
CA SER A 26 -6.49 -4.21 9.33
C SER A 26 -5.70 -5.53 9.30
N HIS A 27 -4.50 -5.53 8.71
CA HIS A 27 -3.62 -6.70 8.60
C HIS A 27 -2.53 -6.78 9.68
N ASP A 28 -2.44 -5.79 10.58
CA ASP A 28 -1.40 -5.66 11.60
C ASP A 28 0.05 -5.76 11.04
N ARG A 29 0.26 -5.25 9.82
CA ARG A 29 1.56 -5.24 9.15
C ARG A 29 1.71 -4.07 8.19
N TYR A 30 2.95 -3.74 7.85
CA TYR A 30 3.23 -2.89 6.69
C TYR A 30 2.96 -3.66 5.40
N GLY A 31 2.61 -2.93 4.35
CA GLY A 31 2.70 -3.42 2.98
C GLY A 31 4.16 -3.60 2.55
N THR A 32 4.37 -4.39 1.50
CA THR A 32 5.69 -4.49 0.83
C THR A 32 5.73 -3.60 -0.40
N VAL A 33 6.93 -3.34 -0.93
CA VAL A 33 7.08 -2.69 -2.25
C VAL A 33 6.40 -3.48 -3.36
N ASP A 34 6.34 -4.81 -3.23
CA ASP A 34 5.67 -5.70 -4.19
C ASP A 34 4.15 -5.55 -4.17
N ASP A 35 3.54 -5.29 -2.99
CA ASP A 35 2.10 -5.00 -2.88
C ASP A 35 1.72 -3.77 -3.74
N VAL A 36 2.57 -2.74 -3.73
CA VAL A 36 2.39 -1.53 -4.56
C VAL A 36 2.72 -1.79 -6.04
N ALA A 37 3.84 -2.47 -6.31
CA ALA A 37 4.28 -2.76 -7.67
C ALA A 37 3.27 -3.62 -8.43
N ALA A 38 2.61 -4.57 -7.77
CA ALA A 38 1.56 -5.39 -8.37
C ALA A 38 0.39 -4.54 -8.87
N LEU A 39 -0.09 -3.57 -8.06
CA LEU A 39 -1.16 -2.68 -8.51
C LEU A 39 -0.70 -1.76 -9.65
N VAL A 40 0.53 -1.24 -9.58
CA VAL A 40 1.13 -0.44 -10.66
C VAL A 40 1.16 -1.24 -11.97
N ALA A 41 1.63 -2.49 -11.92
CA ALA A 41 1.74 -3.35 -13.08
C ALA A 41 0.35 -3.64 -13.69
N PHE A 42 -0.65 -3.93 -12.85
CA PHE A 42 -2.02 -4.14 -13.29
C PHE A 42 -2.61 -2.90 -13.98
N ILE A 43 -2.47 -1.71 -13.39
CA ILE A 43 -3.04 -0.48 -13.99
C ILE A 43 -2.29 -0.02 -15.25
N ALA A 44 -1.04 -0.43 -15.42
CA ALA A 44 -0.27 -0.21 -16.64
C ALA A 44 -0.60 -1.24 -17.73
N GLY A 45 -1.29 -2.33 -17.39
CA GLY A 45 -1.66 -3.42 -18.31
C GLY A 45 -2.87 -3.09 -19.20
N PRO A 46 -3.00 -3.76 -20.37
CA PRO A 46 -4.11 -3.54 -21.31
C PRO A 46 -5.49 -3.83 -20.71
N GLU A 47 -5.57 -4.71 -19.73
CA GLU A 47 -6.80 -5.05 -18.99
C GLU A 47 -7.39 -3.86 -18.22
N SER A 48 -6.56 -2.86 -17.90
CA SER A 48 -6.96 -1.67 -17.14
C SER A 48 -7.31 -0.48 -18.02
N SER A 49 -7.46 -0.66 -19.33
CA SER A 49 -7.61 0.43 -20.33
C SER A 49 -8.80 1.37 -20.12
N TYR A 50 -9.79 0.97 -19.30
CA TYR A 50 -10.96 1.80 -18.97
C TYR A 50 -10.90 2.42 -17.57
N ILE A 51 -9.83 2.15 -16.81
CA ILE A 51 -9.61 2.74 -15.49
C ILE A 51 -8.88 4.07 -15.69
N THR A 52 -9.55 5.17 -15.36
CA THR A 52 -8.96 6.51 -15.38
C THR A 52 -9.55 7.38 -14.26
N ALA A 53 -8.78 8.35 -13.77
CA ALA A 53 -9.14 9.28 -12.69
C ALA A 53 -9.59 8.65 -11.36
N ALA A 54 -9.41 7.34 -11.17
CA ALA A 54 -9.80 6.64 -9.95
C ALA A 54 -8.74 6.77 -8.84
N ASN A 55 -9.22 6.93 -7.60
CA ASN A 55 -8.42 6.75 -6.40
C ASN A 55 -8.46 5.27 -5.98
N LEU A 56 -7.39 4.55 -6.27
CA LEU A 56 -7.23 3.14 -5.90
C LEU A 56 -6.32 3.03 -4.67
N THR A 57 -6.91 2.65 -3.53
CA THR A 57 -6.21 2.52 -2.25
C THR A 57 -5.60 1.13 -2.07
N VAL A 58 -4.34 1.08 -1.62
CA VAL A 58 -3.59 -0.15 -1.29
C VAL A 58 -2.87 0.07 0.04
N ASP A 59 -3.63 0.13 1.13
CA ASP A 59 -3.17 0.65 2.41
C ASP A 59 -3.32 -0.32 3.59
N GLY A 60 -3.63 -1.58 3.30
CA GLY A 60 -3.89 -2.58 4.32
C GLY A 60 -5.08 -2.24 5.24
N GLY A 61 -5.99 -1.36 4.81
CA GLY A 61 -7.16 -0.93 5.59
C GLY A 61 -6.87 0.19 6.58
N THR A 62 -5.83 1.00 6.35
CA THR A 62 -5.48 2.16 7.21
C THR A 62 -6.60 3.21 7.22
N THR A 63 -7.33 3.38 6.12
CA THR A 63 -8.42 4.35 5.99
C THR A 63 -9.82 3.73 6.01
N ALA A 64 -9.98 2.54 6.61
CA ALA A 64 -11.26 1.82 6.68
C ALA A 64 -12.22 2.39 7.74
#